data_AF-A0A392T9K0-F1
#
_entry.id   AF-A0A392T9K0-F1
#
_cell.length_a   1.000
_cell.length_b   1.000
_cell.length_c   1.000
_cell.angle_alpha   90.00
_cell.angle_beta   90.00
_cell.angle_gamma   90.00
#
_symmetry.space_group_name_H-M   'P 1'
#
loop_
_entity.id
_entity.type
_entity.pdbx_description
1 polymer ?
#
loop_
_entity_poly.entity_id
_entity_poly.type
_entity_poly.pdbx_seq_one_letter_code
_entity_poly.pdbx_strand_id
1 'polypeptide(L)' 'MYWEAFKAMQLSSEQLQPNVGTLVGFSGEQVEVMGYTTLLTTFGEKENAKVIKV' A
#
# COMPACT_ATOMS: atom_id res chain seq x y z
N MET A 1 -0.88 -9.86 -5.43
CA MET A 1 -1.14 -8.69 -6.31
C MET A 1 -0.49 -7.40 -5.81
N TYR A 2 -0.60 -7.07 -4.51
CA TYR A 2 -0.08 -5.79 -3.99
C TYR A 2 1.45 -5.65 -3.94
N TRP A 3 2.20 -6.75 -3.78
CA TRP A 3 3.67 -6.71 -3.74
C TRP A 3 4.32 -6.34 -5.08
N GLU A 4 3.82 -6.89 -6.19
CA GLU A 4 4.34 -6.54 -7.52
C GLU A 4 4.06 -5.07 -7.87
N ALA A 5 2.89 -4.55 -7.47
CA ALA A 5 2.58 -3.13 -7.61
C ALA A 5 3.50 -2.24 -6.76
N PHE A 6 3.78 -2.65 -5.52
CA PHE A 6 4.76 -1.96 -4.66
C PHE A 6 6.15 -1.88 -5.31
N LYS A 7 6.65 -2.99 -5.88
CA LYS A 7 7.91 -3.01 -6.62
C LYS A 7 7.88 -2.13 -7.87
N ALA A 8 6.77 -2.13 -8.61
CA ALA A 8 6.62 -1.29 -9.80
C ALA A 8 6.62 0.22 -9.48
N MET A 9 6.17 0.60 -8.28
CA MET A 9 6.28 1.97 -7.76
C MET A 9 7.69 2.35 -7.30
N GLN A 10 8.66 1.43 -7.35
CA GLN A 10 10.06 1.63 -6.95
C GLN A 10 10.21 2.08 -5.49
N LEU A 11 9.29 1.66 -4.62
CA LEU A 11 9.35 1.92 -3.19
C LEU A 11 10.35 0.99 -2.51
N SER A 12 11.09 1.50 -1.52
CA SER A 12 12.01 0.66 -0.75
C SER A 12 11.23 -0.15 0.28
N SER A 13 11.52 -1.45 0.35
CA SER A 13 11.02 -2.33 1.40
C SER A 13 11.47 -1.90 2.80
N GLU A 14 12.56 -1.14 2.93
CA GLU A 14 13.00 -0.58 4.22
C GLU A 14 12.00 0.45 4.80
N GLN A 15 11.14 1.02 3.96
CA GLN A 15 10.09 1.96 4.38
C GLN A 15 8.83 1.25 4.87
N LEU A 16 8.75 -0.08 4.74
CA LEU A 16 7.61 -0.83 5.24
C LEU A 16 7.62 -0.85 6.77
N GLN A 17 6.48 -0.44 7.33
CA GLN A 17 6.20 -0.62 8.74
C GLN A 17 5.74 -2.06 9.00
N PRO A 18 6.16 -2.65 10.13
CA PRO A 18 5.75 -4.00 10.49
C PRO A 18 4.23 -4.08 10.67
N ASN A 19 3.62 -5.12 10.13
CA ASN A 19 2.21 -5.43 10.35
C ASN A 19 2.11 -6.69 11.22
N VAL A 20 1.35 -6.62 12.31
CA VAL A 20 1.11 -7.76 13.19
C VAL A 20 -0.23 -8.40 12.78
N GLY A 21 -0.19 -9.24 11.75
CA GLY A 21 -1.38 -9.96 11.29
C GLY A 21 -1.27 -10.51 9.87
N THR A 22 -2.31 -11.23 9.48
CA THR A 22 -2.50 -11.79 8.13
C THR A 22 -3.69 -11.09 7.46
N LEU A 23 -3.63 -10.92 6.14
CA LEU A 23 -4.81 -10.54 5.37
C LEU A 23 -5.68 -11.77 5.16
N VAL A 24 -6.98 -11.64 5.42
CA VAL A 24 -7.96 -12.70 5.22
C VAL A 24 -8.81 -12.37 3.99
N GLY A 25 -8.75 -13.24 2.97
CA GLY A 25 -9.56 -13.11 1.76
C GLY A 25 -11.00 -13.55 1.98
N PHE A 26 -11.86 -13.28 1.00
CA PHE A 26 -13.30 -13.59 1.08
C PHE A 26 -13.61 -15.09 1.19
N SER A 27 -12.69 -15.95 0.74
CA SER A 27 -12.74 -17.41 0.85
C SER A 27 -12.25 -17.93 2.21
N GLY A 28 -11.77 -17.06 3.10
CA GLY A 28 -11.10 -17.42 4.35
C GLY A 28 -9.60 -17.73 4.21
N GLU A 29 -9.03 -17.59 3.01
CA GLU A 29 -7.59 -17.70 2.78
C GLU A 29 -6.82 -16.66 3.60
N GLN A 30 -5.73 -17.07 4.24
CA GLN A 30 -4.86 -16.17 5.01
C GLN A 30 -3.51 -16.02 4.30
N VAL A 31 -3.05 -14.79 4.17
CA VAL A 31 -1.75 -14.48 3.55
C VAL A 31 -0.94 -13.59 4.49
N GLU A 32 0.34 -13.94 4.65
CA GLU A 32 1.29 -13.12 5.41
C GLU A 32 1.48 -11.74 4.76
N VAL A 33 1.64 -10.74 5.62
CA VAL A 33 1.81 -9.34 5.21
C VAL A 33 3.27 -8.96 5.41
N MET A 34 3.94 -8.55 4.34
CA MET A 34 5.34 -8.07 4.39
C MET A 34 5.48 -6.79 5.22
N GLY A 35 4.42 -5.99 5.30
CA GLY A 35 4.35 -4.73 6.00
C GLY A 35 3.34 -3.80 5.33
N TYR A 36 3.27 -2.56 5.80
CA TYR A 36 2.47 -1.52 5.16
C TYR A 36 3.26 -0.22 5.05
N THR A 37 2.87 0.65 4.14
CA THR A 37 3.39 2.01 4.05
C THR A 37 2.25 2.96 3.74
N THR A 38 2.40 4.23 4.11
CA THR A 38 1.43 5.29 3.78
C THR A 38 1.99 6.11 2.64
N LEU A 39 1.20 6.28 1.58
CA LEU A 39 1.59 7.09 0.44
C LEU A 39 0.91 8.46 0.52
N LEU A 40 1.64 9.50 0.14
CA LEU A 40 1.06 10.80 -0.15
C LEU A 40 0.71 10.83 -1.64
N THR A 41 -0.57 10.72 -1.93
CA THR A 41 -1.08 10.66 -3.30
C THR A 41 -1.85 11.94 -3.62
N THR A 42 -1.53 12.54 -4.75
CA THR A 42 -2.29 13.67 -5.29
C THR A 42 -3.38 13.15 -6.21
N PHE A 43 -4.64 13.48 -5.91
CA PHE A 43 -5.80 13.14 -6.74
C PHE A 43 -6.39 14.39 -7.39
N GLY A 44 -6.92 14.24 -8.60
CA GLY A 44 -7.49 15.34 -9.38
C GLY A 44 -6.44 16.07 -10.22
N GLU A 45 -6.89 17.08 -10.96
CA GLU A 45 -6.04 17.86 -11.86
C GLU A 45 -6.16 19.36 -11.58
N LYS A 46 -5.06 20.08 -11.80
CA LYS A 46 -4.97 21.55 -11.69
C LYS A 46 -5.52 22.04 -10.34
N GLU A 47 -6.53 22.90 -10.40
CA GLU A 47 -7.14 23.57 -9.25
C GLU A 47 -7.93 22.62 -8.34
N ASN A 48 -8.29 21.44 -8.85
CA ASN A 48 -8.99 20.42 -8.09
C ASN A 48 -8.04 19.37 -7.48
N ALA A 49 -6.72 19.54 -7.64
CA ALA A 49 -5.74 18.61 -7.10
C ALA A 49 -5.73 18.66 -5.57
N LYS A 50 -5.77 17.48 -4.92
CA LYS A 50 -5.69 17.34 -3.46
C LYS A 50 -4.70 16.25 -3.09
N VAL A 51 -3.82 16.57 -2.15
CA VAL A 51 -2.90 15.59 -1.54
C VAL A 51 -3.62 14.91 -0.39
N ILE A 52 -3.66 13.59 -0.42
CA ILE A 52 -4.20 12.78 0.68
C ILE A 52 -3.21 11.67 1.05
N LYS A 53 -3.32 11.19 2.29
CA LYS A 53 -2.64 9.99 2.75
C LYS A 53 -3.50 8.78 2.41
N VAL A 54 -2.92 7.78 1.77
CA VAL A 54 -3.55 6.47 1.46
C VAL A 54 -2.73 5.32 2.02
#